data_AF-A0A382GLT6-F1
#
_entry.id   AF-A0A382GLT6-F1
#
_cell.length_a   1.000
_cell.length_b   1.000
_cell.length_c   1.000
_cell.angle_alpha   90.00
_cell.angle_beta   90.00
_cell.angle_gamma   90.00
#
_symmetry.space_group_name_H-M   'P 1'
#
loop_
_entity.id
_entity.type
_entity.pdbx_description
1 polymer ?
#
loop_
_entity_poly.entity_id
_entity_poly.type
_entity_poly.pdbx_seq_one_letter_code
_entity_poly.pdbx_strand_id
1 'polypeptide(L)' 'MVSGAEEDVSGDIARASGGRMPLRVVTAAAIFDGHDVAIGIFRRILQSQGCEVIHLGHDRGADEVAR' A
#
# COMPACT_ATOMS: atom_id res chain seq x y z
N MET A 1 32.08 -27.77 17.11
CA MET A 1 31.93 -28.41 15.78
C MET A 1 30.46 -28.82 15.71
N VAL A 2 29.54 -28.10 15.07
CA VAL A 2 29.58 -27.42 13.76
C VAL A 2 28.97 -26.03 13.86
N SER A 3 29.59 -25.09 13.15
CA SER A 3 29.08 -23.76 12.83
C SER A 3 28.36 -23.86 11.48
N GLY A 4 27.18 -23.27 11.40
CA GLY A 4 26.52 -22.84 10.17
C GLY A 4 25.69 -21.63 10.59
N ALA A 5 26.18 -20.40 10.46
CA ALA A 5 26.40 -19.65 9.23
C ALA A 5 25.07 -19.40 8.50
N GLU A 6 24.50 -18.22 8.81
CA GLU A 6 23.81 -17.27 7.92
C GLU A 6 22.51 -17.82 7.31
N GLU A 7 21.35 -17.21 7.54
CA GLU A 7 20.94 -15.96 6.91
C GLU A 7 19.93 -15.21 7.81
N ASP A 8 20.39 -14.21 8.55
CA ASP A 8 19.50 -13.18 9.07
C ASP A 8 19.33 -12.15 7.94
N VAL A 9 18.44 -12.44 6.98
CA VAL A 9 17.92 -11.40 6.07
C VAL A 9 16.98 -10.54 6.91
N SER A 10 17.59 -9.74 7.79
CA SER A 10 16.98 -8.56 8.39
C SER A 10 16.78 -7.54 7.28
N GLY A 11 15.76 -7.79 6.45
CA GLY A 11 15.15 -6.73 5.67
C GLY A 11 14.65 -5.70 6.67
N ASP A 12 15.27 -4.53 6.68
CA ASP A 12 14.81 -3.33 7.38
C ASP A 12 13.39 -2.97 6.88
N ILE A 13 12.37 -3.66 7.38
CA ILE A 13 10.99 -3.21 7.31
C ILE A 13 10.83 -2.13 8.38
N ALA A 14 11.26 -0.93 8.00
CA ALA A 14 10.92 0.35 8.59
C ALA A 14 10.64 0.28 10.11
N ARG A 15 11.69 0.50 10.91
CA ARG A 15 11.51 0.81 12.33
C ARG A 15 10.57 2.00 12.47
N ALA A 16 9.31 1.72 12.82
CA ALA A 16 8.33 2.69 13.24
C ALA A 16 8.84 3.37 14.52
N SER A 17 9.59 4.45 14.34
CA SER A 17 10.08 5.27 15.45
C SER A 17 8.89 5.92 16.16
N GLY A 18 8.59 5.46 17.38
CA GLY A 18 8.06 6.26 18.50
C GLY A 18 6.76 7.08 18.34
N GLY A 19 6.14 7.09 17.17
CA GLY A 19 4.95 7.86 16.84
C GLY A 19 4.08 7.04 15.91
N ARG A 20 2.76 7.06 16.14
CA ARG A 20 1.77 6.28 15.39
C ARG A 20 1.96 6.51 13.89
N MET A 21 2.50 5.52 13.18
CA MET A 21 2.68 5.63 11.72
C MET A 21 1.31 5.88 11.08
N PRO A 22 1.20 6.84 10.15
CA PRO A 22 -0.04 7.10 9.44
C PRO A 22 -0.44 5.85 8.64
N LEU A 23 -1.73 5.52 8.64
CA LEU A 23 -2.24 4.46 7.79
C LEU A 23 -2.20 4.93 6.33
N ARG A 24 -1.51 4.18 5.48
CA ARG A 24 -1.32 4.48 4.06
C ARG A 24 -2.11 3.49 3.24
N VAL A 25 -2.97 4.00 2.35
CA VAL A 25 -3.86 3.19 1.52
C VAL A 25 -3.60 3.48 0.05
N VAL A 26 -3.33 2.44 -0.72
CA VAL A 26 -3.26 2.51 -2.19
C VAL A 26 -4.64 2.18 -2.75
N THR A 27 -5.13 2.98 -3.70
CA THR A 27 -6.43 2.78 -4.35
C THR A 27 -6.30 2.81 -5.86
N ALA A 28 -6.94 1.87 -6.55
CA ALA A 28 -7.00 1.77 -8.00
C ALA A 28 -8.32 1.10 -8.42
N ALA A 29 -8.87 1.44 -9.59
CA ALA A 29 -9.89 0.60 -10.22
C ALA A 29 -9.21 -0.56 -10.97
N ALA A 30 -9.91 -1.69 -11.06
CA ALA A 30 -9.40 -2.90 -11.70
C ALA A 30 -9.13 -2.67 -13.20
N ILE A 31 -8.38 -3.60 -13.80
CA ILE A 31 -8.14 -3.59 -15.24
C ILE A 31 -9.45 -3.75 -16.01
N PHE A 32 -9.66 -2.91 -17.03
CA PHE A 32 -10.90 -2.83 -17.81
C PHE A 32 -12.13 -2.40 -16.99
N ASP A 33 -11.93 -1.67 -15.91
CA ASP A 33 -13.00 -1.06 -15.12
C ASP A 33 -12.96 0.46 -15.24
N GLY A 34 -13.83 0.99 -16.10
CA GLY A 34 -14.02 2.43 -16.31
C GLY A 34 -14.88 3.12 -15.25
N HIS A 35 -15.35 2.40 -14.22
CA HIS A 35 -16.24 2.96 -13.20
C HIS A 35 -15.47 3.44 -11.95
N ASP A 36 -14.67 4.50 -12.12
CA ASP A 36 -13.82 5.04 -11.06
C ASP A 36 -14.56 5.94 -10.03
N VAL A 37 -15.86 6.16 -10.22
CA VAL A 37 -16.69 7.00 -9.35
C VAL A 37 -16.68 6.49 -7.91
N ALA A 38 -16.85 5.18 -7.73
CA ALA A 38 -16.88 4.58 -6.39
C ALA A 38 -15.53 4.76 -5.68
N ILE A 39 -14.42 4.48 -6.38
CA ILE A 39 -13.08 4.62 -5.77
C ILE A 39 -12.74 6.09 -5.46
N GLY A 40 -13.30 7.03 -6.24
CA GLY A 40 -13.24 8.46 -5.97
C GLY A 40 -13.96 8.89 -4.68
N ILE A 41 -15.10 8.26 -4.36
CA ILE A 41 -15.81 8.49 -3.10
C ILE A 41 -15.03 7.88 -1.94
N PHE A 42 -14.58 6.63 -2.07
CA PHE A 42 -13.86 5.93 -0.99
C PHE A 42 -12.53 6.59 -0.64
N ARG A 43 -11.74 7.05 -1.63
CA ARG A 43 -10.50 7.78 -1.33
C ARG A 43 -10.76 9.04 -0.50
N ARG A 44 -11.88 9.72 -0.73
CA ARG A 44 -12.25 10.93 0.01
C ARG A 44 -12.68 10.61 1.45
N ILE A 45 -13.40 9.50 1.65
CA ILE A 45 -13.78 9.00 2.98
C ILE A 45 -12.52 8.58 3.76
N LEU A 46 -11.60 7.85 3.14
CA LEU A 46 -10.35 7.43 3.78
C LEU A 46 -9.48 8.64 4.17
N GLN A 47 -9.37 9.62 3.27
CA GLN A 47 -8.69 10.88 3.58
C GLN A 47 -9.33 11.63 4.75
N SER A 48 -10.67 11.70 4.82
CA SER A 48 -11.36 12.38 5.93
C SER A 48 -11.20 11.65 7.26
N GLN A 49 -10.94 10.34 7.24
CA GLN A 49 -10.60 9.54 8.41
C GLN A 49 -9.12 9.65 8.83
N GLY A 50 -8.31 10.43 8.11
CA GLY A 50 -6.90 10.66 8.42
C GLY A 50 -5.94 9.64 7.80
N CYS A 51 -6.38 8.88 6.79
CA CYS A 51 -5.48 8.01 6.02
C CYS A 51 -4.74 8.81 4.95
N GLU A 52 -3.47 8.48 4.72
CA GLU A 52 -2.75 8.92 3.53
C GLU A 52 -3.17 8.05 2.35
N VAL A 53 -3.81 8.65 1.35
CA VAL A 53 -4.31 7.90 0.19
C VAL A 53 -3.47 8.18 -1.05
N ILE A 54 -2.91 7.11 -1.62
CA ILE A 54 -2.24 7.11 -2.91
C ILE A 54 -3.24 6.55 -3.93
N HIS A 55 -3.71 7.40 -4.85
CA HIS A 55 -4.69 7.01 -5.85
C HIS A 55 -4.05 6.85 -7.22
N LEU A 56 -4.11 5.66 -7.79
CA LEU A 56 -3.46 5.30 -9.06
C LEU A 56 -4.37 5.47 -10.30
N GLY A 57 -5.64 5.81 -10.10
CA GLY A 57 -6.64 5.95 -11.16
C GLY A 57 -7.37 4.65 -11.49
N HIS A 58 -7.78 4.49 -12.75
CA HIS A 58 -8.51 3.34 -13.27
C HIS A 58 -7.69 2.49 -14.24
N ASP A 59 -8.22 1.34 -14.63
CA ASP A 59 -7.60 0.39 -15.56
C ASP A 59 -6.22 -0.10 -15.13
N ARG A 60 -6.06 -0.41 -13.83
CA ARG A 60 -4.79 -0.89 -13.27
C ARG A 60 -4.80 -2.41 -13.11
N GLY A 61 -3.78 -3.07 -13.67
CA GLY A 61 -3.56 -4.50 -13.50
C GLY A 61 -3.02 -4.84 -12.10
N ALA A 62 -3.23 -6.09 -11.66
CA ALA A 62 -2.74 -6.52 -10.34
C ALA A 62 -1.21 -6.41 -10.19
N ASP A 63 -0.45 -6.75 -11.23
CA ASP A 63 1.01 -6.63 -11.24
C ASP A 63 1.48 -5.17 -11.16
N GLU A 64 0.72 -4.24 -11.75
CA GLU A 64 1.02 -2.81 -11.69
C GLU A 64 0.79 -2.23 -10.29
N VAL A 65 -0.23 -2.71 -9.57
CA VAL A 65 -0.54 -2.25 -8.21
C VAL A 65 0.41 -2.87 -7.17
N ALA A 66 0.95 -4.06 -7.43
CA ALA A 66 1.73 -4.83 -6.45
C ALA A 66 3.24 -4.56 -6.44
N ARG A 67 3.77 -3.91 -7.48
CA ARG A 67 5.19 -3.56 -7.61
C ARG A 67 5.51 -2.22 -6.94
#